data_AF-A0AAV9SPE4-F1
#
_entry.id   AF-A0AAV9SPE4-F1
#
_cell.length_a   1.000
_cell.length_b   1.000
_cell.length_c   1.000
_cell.angle_alpha   90.00
_cell.angle_beta   90.00
_cell.angle_gamma   90.00
#
_symmetry.space_group_name_H-M   'P 1'
#
loop_
_entity.id
_entity.type
_entity.pdbx_description
1 polymer ?
#
loop_
_entity_poly.entity_id
_entity_poly.type
_entity_poly.pdbx_seq_one_letter_code
_entity_poly.pdbx_strand_id
1 'polypeptide(L)'
;MASMRESEQSVTSCELAQVWSVTHDGAADRQRQSPLDYETKKAYTFKVEASNAHLDSRFQSFGAFKDMATVKINVLDVDEPPVFNKPSYLMDVYEDTPAGTIIGAVTAQDLDATSSPVR
;
A
#
# COMPACT_ATOMS: atom_id res chain seq x y z
N MET A 1 33.43 23.46 -10.49
CA MET A 1 32.09 23.38 -9.86
C MET A 1 31.11 23.00 -10.96
N ALA A 2 30.65 21.75 -11.02
CA ALA A 2 29.70 21.29 -12.03
C ALA A 2 28.28 21.62 -11.55
N SER A 3 27.56 22.41 -12.34
CA SER A 3 26.15 22.74 -12.12
C SER A 3 25.32 21.50 -12.45
N MET A 4 24.74 20.88 -11.42
CA MET A 4 23.70 19.85 -11.58
C MET A 4 22.41 20.57 -11.98
N ARG A 5 22.04 20.51 -13.25
CA ARG A 5 20.70 20.90 -13.71
C ARG A 5 20.02 19.66 -14.27
N GLU A 6 18.82 19.43 -13.74
CA GLU A 6 17.73 18.56 -14.22
C GLU A 6 18.09 17.08 -14.43
N SER A 7 17.81 16.27 -13.40
CA SER A 7 17.75 14.82 -13.46
C SER A 7 16.30 14.37 -13.73
N GLU A 8 16.08 13.56 -14.77
CA GLU A 8 14.82 12.85 -14.96
C GLU A 8 14.80 11.60 -14.07
N GLN A 9 13.79 11.52 -13.19
CA GLN A 9 13.57 10.36 -12.32
C GLN A 9 12.38 9.56 -12.85
N SER A 10 12.55 8.25 -12.99
CA SER A 10 11.46 7.36 -13.41
C SER A 10 11.24 6.23 -12.40
N VAL A 11 9.97 5.94 -12.13
CA VAL A 11 9.55 4.76 -11.35
C VAL A 11 9.36 3.61 -12.32
N THR A 12 10.10 2.53 -12.13
CA THR A 12 10.13 1.38 -13.05
C THR A 12 9.00 0.37 -12.84
N SER A 13 8.11 0.57 -11.86
CA SER A 13 7.02 -0.35 -11.53
C SER A 13 5.65 0.25 -11.81
N CYS A 14 4.91 -0.35 -12.77
CA CYS A 14 3.56 0.06 -13.14
C CYS A 14 2.56 0.00 -11.96
N GLU A 15 2.67 -1.00 -11.09
CA GLU A 15 1.79 -1.18 -9.92
C GLU A 15 1.97 -0.03 -8.91
N LEU A 16 3.20 0.47 -8.79
CA LEU A 16 3.53 1.56 -7.89
C LEU A 16 3.25 2.93 -8.49
N ALA A 17 3.32 3.06 -9.81
CA ALA A 17 2.88 4.27 -10.51
C ALA A 17 1.36 4.53 -10.34
N GLN A 18 0.58 3.51 -9.97
CA GLN A 18 -0.86 3.65 -9.64
C GLN A 18 -1.10 4.13 -8.20
N VAL A 19 -0.14 3.95 -7.30
CA VAL A 19 -0.28 4.27 -5.87
C VAL A 19 0.56 5.49 -5.48
N TRP A 20 1.70 5.69 -6.13
CA TRP A 20 2.72 6.67 -5.78
C TRP A 20 3.14 7.47 -7.01
N SER A 21 3.47 8.74 -6.79
CA SER A 21 4.07 9.60 -7.81
C SER A 21 5.33 10.28 -7.29
N VAL A 22 6.26 10.56 -8.21
CA VAL A 22 7.52 11.25 -7.92
C VAL A 22 7.44 12.65 -8.51
N THR A 23 7.27 13.65 -7.66
CA THR A 23 7.21 15.07 -8.03
C THR A 23 8.55 15.76 -7.79
N HIS A 24 8.91 16.71 -8.66
CA HIS A 24 10.23 17.34 -8.71
C HIS A 24 10.21 18.81 -8.32
N ASP A 25 9.31 19.20 -7.43
CA ASP A 25 9.11 20.57 -6.97
C ASP A 25 7.91 20.51 -6.01
N GLY A 26 7.90 21.35 -4.96
CA GLY A 26 6.93 21.29 -3.86
C GLY A 26 5.45 21.52 -4.20
N ALA A 27 5.06 21.37 -5.46
CA ALA A 27 3.68 21.32 -5.91
C ALA A 27 3.08 19.95 -5.58
N ALA A 28 2.21 19.91 -4.58
CA ALA A 28 1.43 18.73 -4.26
C ALA A 28 0.39 18.49 -5.37
N ASP A 29 0.69 17.61 -6.32
CA ASP A 29 -0.32 17.11 -7.25
C ASP A 29 -1.26 16.16 -6.52
N ARG A 30 -2.57 16.40 -6.62
CA ARG A 30 -3.59 15.62 -5.92
C ARG A 30 -3.93 14.40 -6.77
N GLN A 31 -3.00 13.45 -6.86
CA GLN A 31 -3.30 12.15 -7.47
C GLN A 31 -4.20 11.32 -6.56
N ARG A 32 -5.21 10.69 -7.17
CA ARG A 32 -6.10 9.74 -6.49
C ARG A 32 -5.32 8.44 -6.26
N GLN A 33 -4.66 8.36 -5.11
CA GLN A 33 -3.93 7.17 -4.68
C GLN A 33 -4.92 6.04 -4.41
N SER A 34 -4.60 4.82 -4.88
CA SER A 34 -5.32 3.62 -4.46
C SER A 34 -5.15 3.42 -2.95
N PRO A 35 -6.18 2.89 -2.25
CA PRO A 35 -6.09 2.65 -0.82
C PRO A 35 -4.97 1.64 -0.52
N LEU A 36 -4.22 1.91 0.55
CA LEU A 36 -3.23 0.99 1.10
C LEU A 36 -3.95 0.03 2.05
N ASP A 37 -3.76 -1.26 1.84
CA ASP A 37 -4.36 -2.35 2.61
C ASP A 37 -3.23 -3.20 3.19
N TYR A 38 -3.10 -3.21 4.52
CA TYR A 38 -1.97 -3.85 5.20
C TYR A 38 -2.05 -5.38 5.10
N GLU A 39 -3.27 -5.90 5.10
CA GLU A 39 -3.69 -7.29 5.04
C GLU A 39 -3.27 -7.89 3.69
N THR A 40 -3.49 -7.15 2.60
CA THR A 40 -3.05 -7.54 1.26
C THR A 40 -1.54 -7.36 1.07
N LYS A 41 -0.96 -6.22 1.47
CA LYS A 41 0.44 -5.91 1.15
C LYS A 41 1.11 -4.99 2.17
N LYS A 42 1.94 -5.61 3.01
CA LYS A 42 2.69 -4.96 4.10
C LYS A 42 3.87 -4.10 3.66
N ALA A 43 4.41 -4.32 2.46
CA ALA A 43 5.55 -3.56 1.98
C ALA A 43 5.62 -3.49 0.46
N TYR A 44 6.16 -2.38 -0.02
CA TYR A 44 6.48 -2.14 -1.41
C TYR A 44 7.98 -1.91 -1.54
N THR A 45 8.60 -2.50 -2.56
CA THR A 45 10.02 -2.26 -2.87
C THR A 45 10.14 -1.95 -4.35
N PHE A 46 10.84 -0.87 -4.67
CA PHE A 46 11.06 -0.46 -6.05
C PHE A 46 12.40 0.20 -6.27
N LYS A 47 12.78 0.23 -7.54
CA LYS A 47 14.00 0.85 -8.00
C LYS A 47 13.64 2.15 -8.71
N VAL A 48 14.25 3.23 -8.23
CA VAL A 48 14.20 4.53 -8.90
C VAL A 48 15.48 4.66 -9.71
N GLU A 49 15.36 5.02 -10.98
CA GLU A 49 16.48 5.36 -11.84
C GLU A 49 16.49 6.88 -12.04
N ALA A 50 17.61 7.51 -11.70
CA ALA A 50 17.88 8.90 -12.01
C ALA A 50 18.84 8.92 -13.20
N SER A 51 18.42 9.57 -14.28
CA SER A 51 19.25 9.73 -15.48
C SER A 51 19.46 11.20 -15.78
N ASN A 52 20.67 11.56 -16.21
CA ASN A 52 20.93 12.90 -16.72
C ASN A 52 20.70 12.91 -18.23
N ALA A 53 19.63 13.57 -18.68
CA ALA A 53 19.31 13.72 -20.10
C ALA A 53 20.18 14.76 -20.81
N HIS A 54 20.79 15.69 -20.07
CA HIS A 54 21.61 16.77 -20.61
C HIS A 54 23.09 16.51 -20.36
N LEU A 55 23.62 15.53 -21.10
CA LEU A 55 25.05 15.24 -21.12
C LEU A 55 25.76 16.20 -22.06
N ASP A 56 26.61 17.06 -21.50
CA ASP A 56 27.60 17.78 -22.29
C ASP A 56 28.50 16.75 -22.99
N SER A 57 28.67 16.88 -24.32
CA SER A 57 29.42 15.98 -25.18
C SER A 57 30.83 15.66 -24.65
N ARG A 58 31.42 16.55 -23.85
CA ARG A 58 32.72 16.36 -23.19
C ARG A 58 32.74 15.22 -22.16
N PHE A 59 31.59 14.80 -21.66
CA PHE A 59 31.46 13.77 -20.64
C PHE A 59 30.85 12.46 -21.16
N GLN A 60 30.37 12.39 -22.40
CA GLN A 60 29.77 11.18 -22.98
C GLN A 60 30.69 9.95 -22.95
N SER A 61 32.02 10.15 -22.93
CA SER A 61 33.01 9.07 -22.84
C SER A 61 33.20 8.49 -21.44
N PHE A 62 32.66 9.11 -20.39
CA PHE A 62 32.81 8.67 -18.99
C PHE A 62 31.78 7.62 -18.55
N GLY A 63 30.91 7.17 -19.44
CA GLY A 63 29.96 6.08 -19.20
C GLY A 63 28.52 6.55 -19.01
N ALA A 64 27.66 5.63 -18.57
CA ALA A 64 26.24 5.91 -18.37
C ALA A 64 26.04 6.76 -17.11
N PHE A 65 25.59 8.00 -17.26
CA PHE A 65 25.21 8.89 -16.16
C PHE A 65 23.81 8.56 -15.66
N LYS A 66 23.70 7.35 -15.12
CA LYS A 66 22.51 6.87 -14.47
C LYS A 66 22.88 6.28 -13.13
N ASP A 67 22.08 6.60 -12.13
CA ASP A 67 22.19 6.00 -10.82
C ASP A 67 20.85 5.38 -10.43
N MET A 68 20.91 4.34 -9.62
CA MET A 68 19.74 3.57 -9.24
C MET A 68 19.70 3.39 -7.73
N ALA A 69 18.62 3.84 -7.11
CA ALA A 69 18.37 3.63 -5.70
C ALA A 69 17.20 2.65 -5.50
N THR A 70 17.26 1.87 -4.42
CA THR A 70 16.15 1.01 -4.01
C THR A 70 15.40 1.68 -2.88
N VAL A 71 14.10 1.89 -3.07
CA VAL A 71 13.19 2.46 -2.08
C VAL A 71 12.33 1.33 -1.51
N LYS A 72 12.28 1.25 -0.19
CA LYS A 72 11.40 0.33 0.54
C LYS A 72 10.39 1.13 1.34
N ILE A 73 9.11 0.91 1.06
CA ILE A 73 7.99 1.50 1.79
C ILE A 73 7.36 0.38 2.62
N ASN A 74 7.18 0.64 3.91
CA ASN A 74 6.42 -0.24 4.79
C ASN A 74 5.03 0.36 4.99
N VAL A 75 3.99 -0.45 4.82
CA VAL A 75 2.62 -0.10 5.22
C VAL A 75 2.52 -0.33 6.72
N LEU A 76 1.98 0.65 7.43
CA LEU A 76 1.76 0.54 8.87
C LEU A 76 0.38 -0.03 9.12
N ASP A 77 0.32 -0.99 10.04
CA ASP A 77 -0.88 -1.65 10.50
C ASP A 77 -1.72 -0.70 11.37
N VAL A 78 -3.05 -0.76 11.24
CA VAL A 78 -4.00 0.03 12.03
C VAL A 78 -5.15 -0.89 12.41
N ASP A 79 -5.49 -0.92 13.71
CA ASP A 79 -6.56 -1.74 14.29
C ASP A 79 -7.89 -1.57 13.52
N GLU A 80 -8.35 -2.66 12.91
CA GLU A 80 -9.61 -2.71 12.16
C GLU A 80 -10.75 -3.35 13.00
N PRO A 81 -11.99 -2.86 12.91
CA PRO A 81 -13.09 -3.50 13.63
C PRO A 81 -13.45 -4.86 12.99
N PRO A 82 -13.79 -5.89 13.78
CA PRO A 82 -14.18 -7.19 13.24
C PRO A 82 -15.43 -7.08 12.37
N VAL A 83 -15.40 -7.71 11.20
CA VAL A 83 -16.48 -7.68 10.22
C VAL A 83 -17.30 -8.95 10.28
N PHE A 84 -18.63 -8.82 10.34
CA PHE A 84 -19.53 -9.97 10.30
C PHE A 84 -19.48 -10.69 8.94
N ASN A 85 -19.49 -12.03 8.95
CA ASN A 85 -19.47 -12.81 7.72
C ASN A 85 -20.74 -12.63 6.86
N LYS A 86 -21.85 -12.20 7.46
CA LYS A 86 -23.11 -11.92 6.76
C LYS A 86 -23.66 -10.54 7.14
N PRO A 87 -24.29 -9.81 6.20
CA PRO A 87 -24.91 -8.51 6.50
C PRO A 87 -26.14 -8.63 7.40
N SER A 88 -26.78 -9.81 7.44
CA SER A 88 -27.92 -10.10 8.32
C SER A 88 -27.98 -11.59 8.65
N TYR A 89 -28.37 -11.90 9.90
CA TYR A 89 -28.63 -13.27 10.35
C TYR A 89 -30.11 -13.38 10.70
N LEU A 90 -30.80 -14.31 10.05
CA LEU A 90 -32.19 -14.65 10.35
C LEU A 90 -32.19 -16.01 11.04
N MET A 91 -32.86 -16.08 12.19
CA MET A 91 -32.93 -17.28 13.02
C MET A 91 -34.37 -17.44 13.49
N ASP A 92 -34.95 -18.62 13.26
CA ASP A 92 -36.31 -18.94 13.65
C ASP A 92 -36.30 -19.88 14.86
N VAL A 93 -37.22 -19.66 15.80
CA VAL A 93 -37.36 -20.46 17.01
C VAL A 93 -38.84 -20.70 17.30
N TYR A 94 -39.18 -21.90 17.77
CA TYR A 94 -40.56 -22.23 18.14
C TYR A 94 -40.91 -21.67 19.52
N GLU A 95 -42.19 -21.36 19.75
CA GLU A 95 -42.66 -20.78 21.01
C GLU A 95 -42.53 -21.73 22.22
N ASP A 96 -42.55 -23.03 21.96
CA ASP A 96 -42.42 -24.09 22.96
C ASP A 96 -40.96 -24.46 23.25
N THR A 97 -40.01 -23.67 22.75
CA THR A 97 -38.59 -23.93 22.93
C THR A 97 -38.18 -23.80 24.40
N PRO A 98 -37.54 -24.84 24.99
CA PRO A 98 -37.09 -24.80 26.38
C PRO A 98 -36.08 -23.69 26.68
N ALA A 99 -36.10 -23.19 27.91
CA ALA A 99 -35.13 -22.21 28.38
C ALA A 99 -33.70 -22.78 28.34
N GLY A 100 -32.77 -22.01 27.76
CA GLY A 100 -31.38 -22.40 27.58
C GLY A 100 -31.04 -22.98 26.20
N THR A 101 -32.02 -23.06 25.30
CA THR A 101 -31.76 -23.44 23.90
C THR A 101 -30.92 -22.39 23.18
N ILE A 102 -29.82 -22.82 22.57
CA ILE A 102 -28.97 -21.96 21.73
C ILE A 102 -29.61 -21.90 20.33
N ILE A 103 -30.07 -20.70 19.94
CA ILE A 103 -30.82 -20.46 18.71
C ILE A 103 -29.88 -20.36 17.48
N GLY A 104 -28.66 -19.88 17.70
CA GLY A 104 -27.67 -19.77 16.64
C GLY A 104 -26.37 -19.13 17.13
N ALA A 105 -25.36 -19.18 16.28
CA ALA A 105 -24.08 -18.51 16.49
C ALA A 105 -23.82 -17.56 15.32
N VAL A 106 -23.36 -16.35 15.65
CA VAL A 106 -22.85 -15.41 14.65
C VAL A 106 -21.34 -15.38 14.74
N THR A 107 -20.69 -15.18 13.60
CA THR A 107 -19.24 -15.08 13.50
C THR A 107 -18.91 -13.71 12.90
N ALA A 108 -17.94 -13.05 13.50
CA ALA A 108 -17.28 -11.89 12.95
C ALA A 108 -15.78 -12.20 12.90
N GLN A 109 -15.13 -11.76 11.85
CA GLN A 109 -13.72 -11.98 11.63
C GLN A 109 -13.05 -10.63 11.42
N ASP A 110 -11.99 -10.43 12.19
CA ASP A 110 -11.01 -9.40 11.96
C ASP A 110 -9.93 -9.97 11.03
N LEU A 111 -9.51 -9.18 10.04
CA LEU A 111 -8.48 -9.58 9.07
C LEU A 111 -7.07 -9.27 9.58
N ASP A 112 -6.95 -8.63 10.75
CA ASP A 112 -5.68 -8.42 11.43
C ASP A 112 -4.89 -9.73 11.51
N ALA A 113 -3.69 -9.70 10.91
CA ALA A 113 -2.80 -10.86 10.85
C ALA A 113 -2.37 -11.34 12.27
N THR A 114 -2.55 -10.51 13.28
CA THR A 114 -2.39 -10.83 14.70
C THR A 114 -3.75 -10.97 15.35
N SER A 115 -4.24 -12.21 15.43
CA SER A 115 -5.35 -12.61 16.31
C SER A 115 -5.00 -12.27 17.77
N SER A 116 -5.24 -11.03 18.18
CA SER A 116 -5.12 -10.60 19.56
C SER A 116 -6.20 -11.31 20.37
N PRO A 117 -5.87 -12.13 21.37
CA PRO A 117 -6.89 -12.82 22.16
C PRO A 117 -7.69 -11.77 22.95
N VAL A 118 -8.99 -11.71 22.69
CA VAL A 118 -9.94 -10.96 23.51
C VAL A 118 -9.87 -11.52 24.94
N ARG A 119 -9.52 -10.68 25.92
CA ARG A 119 -9.41 -11.05 27.35
C ARG A 119 -10.57 -10.49 28.15
#